data_AF-A0AAR2JE69-F1
#
_entry.id   AF-A0AAR2JE69-F1
#
_cell.length_a   1.000
_cell.length_b   1.000
_cell.length_c   1.000
_cell.angle_alpha   90.00
_cell.angle_beta   90.00
_cell.angle_gamma   90.00
#
_symmetry.space_group_name_H-M   'P 1'
#
loop_
_entity.id
_entity.type
_entity.pdbx_description
1 polymer ?
#
loop_
_entity_poly.entity_id
_entity_poly.type
_entity_poly.pdbx_seq_one_letter_code
_entity_poly.pdbx_strand_id
1 'polypeptide(L)'
;LKLKNEVPELAFSVLYESDEYLNFIAPDKHEYCIWTDGLNALLGKEMTSDLTKSDMDTLVTMEIKLRLLDLENIQVPEVPPPIPKEPSNYDFVYDYTQHTQQQT
;
A
#
# COMPACT_ATOMS: atom_id res chain seq x y z
N LEU A 1 29.43 5.28 29.57
CA LEU A 1 29.05 6.50 28.81
C LEU A 1 28.82 6.12 27.35
N LYS A 2 27.66 5.56 27.02
CA LYS A 2 27.30 5.10 25.65
C LYS A 2 25.87 5.52 25.25
N LEU A 3 25.37 6.62 25.78
CA LEU A 3 23.98 7.08 25.58
C LEU A 3 23.85 8.27 24.63
N LYS A 4 24.95 8.81 24.07
CA LYS A 4 24.90 10.14 23.41
C LYS A 4 24.59 10.11 21.90
N ASN A 5 24.63 8.94 21.25
CA ASN A 5 24.51 8.86 19.78
C ASN A 5 23.17 8.29 19.26
N GLU A 6 22.36 7.60 20.05
CA GLU A 6 21.07 7.04 19.58
C GLU A 6 19.86 7.92 19.92
N VAL A 7 19.98 8.78 20.94
CA VAL A 7 18.95 9.76 21.32
C VAL A 7 18.50 10.67 20.16
N PRO A 8 19.36 11.17 19.25
CA PRO A 8 18.88 12.03 18.17
C PRO A 8 17.98 11.31 17.15
N GLU A 9 18.09 9.98 17.00
CA GLU A 9 17.28 9.24 16.02
C GLU A 9 15.84 9.01 16.47
N LEU A 10 15.58 9.07 17.79
CA LEU A 10 14.25 8.92 18.38
C LEU A 10 13.57 10.25 18.74
N ALA A 11 14.29 11.35 18.60
CA ALA A 11 13.79 12.68 18.93
C ALA A 11 13.01 13.29 17.76
N PHE A 12 11.85 13.88 18.06
CA PHE A 12 11.08 14.67 17.11
C PHE A 12 10.38 15.82 17.81
N SER A 13 10.01 16.86 17.05
CA SER A 13 9.32 18.04 17.57
C SER A 13 8.07 18.32 16.76
N VAL A 14 7.00 18.72 17.45
CA VAL A 14 5.76 19.16 16.83
C VAL A 14 5.66 20.67 16.98
N LEU A 15 5.69 21.39 15.86
CA LEU A 15 5.49 22.83 15.80
C LEU A 15 4.02 23.10 15.49
N TYR A 16 3.32 23.86 16.33
CA TYR A 16 1.88 24.12 16.17
C TYR A 16 1.53 25.62 16.08
N GLU A 17 2.38 26.51 16.61
CA GLU A 17 2.32 27.96 16.39
C GLU A 17 3.70 28.51 15.95
N SER A 18 3.77 29.82 15.67
CA SER A 18 4.94 30.45 15.03
C SER A 18 6.27 30.27 15.78
N ASP A 19 6.23 30.00 17.10
CA ASP A 19 7.41 29.75 17.94
C ASP A 19 7.15 28.71 19.05
N GLU A 20 5.98 28.07 19.07
CA GLU A 20 5.67 27.05 20.07
C GLU A 20 5.92 25.65 19.51
N TYR A 21 6.77 24.89 20.21
CA TYR A 21 7.14 23.53 19.86
C TYR A 21 7.07 22.62 21.06
N LEU A 22 6.65 21.38 20.82
CA LEU A 22 6.70 20.32 21.81
C LEU A 22 7.74 19.28 21.38
N ASN A 23 8.74 19.06 22.24
CA ASN A 23 9.82 18.12 21.99
C ASN A 23 9.47 16.77 22.60
N PHE A 24 9.63 15.73 21.80
CA PHE A 24 9.39 14.34 22.18
C PHE A 24 10.63 13.50 21.96
N ILE A 25 10.77 12.47 22.78
CA ILE A 25 11.72 11.38 22.56
C ILE A 25 10.88 10.11 22.58
N ALA A 26 10.79 9.44 21.44
CA ALA A 26 10.09 8.16 21.36
C ALA A 26 10.82 7.12 22.25
N PRO A 27 10.08 6.20 22.90
CA PRO A 27 10.68 5.15 23.72
C PRO A 27 11.51 4.15 22.88
N ASP A 28 11.14 3.95 21.61
CA ASP A 28 11.85 3.10 20.66
C ASP A 28 11.57 3.52 19.21
N LYS A 29 12.24 2.85 18.25
CA LYS A 29 12.11 3.13 16.81
C LYS A 29 10.70 2.84 16.27
N HIS A 30 10.00 1.85 16.83
CA HIS A 30 8.64 1.53 16.39
C HIS A 30 7.69 2.67 16.72
N GLU A 31 7.68 3.13 17.98
CA GLU A 31 6.87 4.27 18.41
C GLU A 31 7.24 5.55 17.65
N TYR A 32 8.53 5.78 17.37
CA TYR A 32 8.95 6.89 16.52
C TYR A 32 8.27 6.85 15.13
N CYS A 33 8.27 5.69 14.47
CA CYS A 33 7.60 5.50 13.18
C CYS A 33 6.09 5.74 13.29
N ILE A 34 5.43 5.18 14.31
CA ILE A 34 3.99 5.35 14.54
C ILE A 34 3.62 6.83 14.69
N TRP A 35 4.37 7.57 15.52
CA TRP A 35 4.11 9.00 15.75
C TRP A 35 4.36 9.84 14.50
N THR A 36 5.51 9.67 13.86
CA THR A 36 5.88 10.49 12.69
C THR A 36 4.96 10.25 11.51
N ASP A 37 4.60 8.98 11.23
CA ASP A 37 3.66 8.66 10.16
C ASP A 37 2.22 9.05 10.50
N GLY A 38 1.79 8.84 11.75
CA GLY A 38 0.47 9.28 12.20
C GLY A 38 0.28 10.79 12.07
N LEU A 39 1.29 11.57 12.47
CA LEU A 39 1.29 13.03 12.29
C LEU A 39 1.30 13.42 10.80
N ASN A 40 2.11 12.76 9.97
CA ASN A 40 2.10 12.99 8.53
C ASN A 40 0.71 12.70 7.92
N ALA A 41 0.07 11.60 8.29
CA ALA A 41 -1.27 11.25 7.82
C ALA A 41 -2.32 12.30 8.22
N LEU A 42 -2.28 12.80 9.46
CA LEU A 42 -3.17 13.88 9.93
C LEU A 42 -2.96 15.18 9.15
N LEU A 43 -1.74 15.44 8.70
CA LEU A 43 -1.39 16.59 7.87
C LEU A 43 -1.63 16.35 6.36
N GLY A 44 -2.14 15.18 5.97
CA GLY A 44 -2.32 14.79 4.57
C GLY A 44 -0.99 14.60 3.80
N LYS A 45 0.11 14.38 4.52
CA LYS A 45 1.44 14.08 3.98
C LYS A 45 1.63 12.57 3.84
N GLU A 46 2.59 12.21 3.01
CA GLU A 46 2.99 10.81 2.84
C GLU A 46 3.61 10.27 4.15
N MET A 47 3.26 9.03 4.48
CA MET A 47 3.89 8.25 5.55
C MET A 47 5.19 7.64 5.01
N THR A 48 6.33 7.99 5.60
CA THR A 48 7.65 7.73 5.00
C THR A 48 8.52 6.74 5.79
N SER A 49 8.05 6.31 6.97
CA SER A 49 8.87 5.47 7.85
C SER A 49 9.17 4.09 7.25
N ASP A 50 10.25 3.48 7.73
CA ASP A 50 10.61 2.10 7.38
C ASP A 50 9.50 1.10 7.74
N LEU A 51 8.77 1.38 8.83
CA LEU A 51 7.67 0.53 9.30
C LEU A 51 6.53 0.51 8.27
N THR A 52 6.07 1.69 7.84
CA THR A 52 5.01 1.78 6.82
C THR A 52 5.42 1.12 5.51
N LYS A 53 6.67 1.28 5.08
CA LYS A 53 7.17 0.61 3.86
C LYS A 53 7.14 -0.91 3.99
N SER A 54 7.60 -1.44 5.12
CA SER A 54 7.61 -2.88 5.40
C SER A 54 6.18 -3.46 5.48
N ASP A 55 5.27 -2.76 6.16
CA ASP A 55 3.88 -3.18 6.27
C ASP A 55 3.19 -3.16 4.91
N MET A 56 3.43 -2.11 4.11
CA MET A 56 2.91 -2.02 2.75
C MET A 56 3.42 -3.17 1.87
N ASP A 57 4.73 -3.46 1.88
CA ASP A 57 5.30 -4.58 1.12
C ASP A 57 4.67 -5.92 1.52
N THR A 58 4.47 -6.13 2.83
CA THR A 58 3.82 -7.34 3.35
C THR A 58 2.38 -7.48 2.85
N LEU A 59 1.59 -6.41 2.98
CA LEU A 59 0.18 -6.40 2.57
C LEU A 59 0.02 -6.57 1.06
N VAL A 60 0.81 -5.81 0.28
CA VAL A 60 0.79 -5.87 -1.19
C VAL A 60 1.24 -7.24 -1.68
N THR A 61 2.29 -7.81 -1.08
CA THR A 61 2.75 -9.16 -1.42
C THR A 61 1.65 -10.20 -1.20
N MET A 62 0.92 -10.12 -0.08
CA MET A 62 -0.19 -11.03 0.18
C MET A 62 -1.33 -10.85 -0.83
N GLU A 63 -1.73 -9.61 -1.11
CA GLU A 63 -2.79 -9.33 -2.10
C GLU A 63 -2.41 -9.85 -3.50
N ILE A 64 -1.18 -9.59 -3.96
CA ILE A 64 -0.69 -10.07 -5.25
C ILE A 64 -0.70 -11.61 -5.28
N LYS A 65 -0.23 -12.27 -4.22
CA LYS A 65 -0.26 -13.75 -4.15
C LYS A 65 -1.68 -14.30 -4.27
N LEU A 66 -2.67 -13.67 -3.63
CA LEU A 66 -4.08 -14.07 -3.75
C LEU A 66 -4.60 -13.92 -5.18
N ARG A 67 -4.25 -12.83 -5.87
CA ARG A 67 -4.63 -12.62 -7.29
C ARG A 67 -3.97 -13.60 -8.25
N LEU A 68 -2.79 -14.10 -7.90
CA LEU A 68 -2.05 -15.06 -8.70
C LEU A 68 -2.48 -16.51 -8.46
N LEU A 69 -3.39 -16.80 -7.52
CA LEU A 69 -3.90 -18.17 -7.29
C LEU A 69 -4.56 -18.76 -8.55
N ASP A 70 -5.29 -17.94 -9.31
CA ASP A 70 -5.93 -18.37 -10.57
C ASP A 70 -4.92 -18.67 -11.69
N LEU A 71 -3.68 -18.21 -11.53
CA LEU A 71 -2.59 -18.37 -12.48
C LEU A 71 -1.54 -19.39 -12.01
N GLU A 72 -1.87 -20.23 -11.02
CA GLU A 72 -0.96 -21.24 -10.52
C GLU A 72 -0.52 -22.19 -11.65
N ASN A 73 0.79 -22.37 -11.81
CA ASN A 73 1.44 -23.14 -12.90
C ASN A 73 1.33 -22.52 -14.32
N ILE A 74 0.79 -21.31 -14.47
CA ILE A 74 0.82 -20.57 -15.73
C ILE A 74 2.07 -19.69 -15.76
N GLN A 75 2.82 -19.75 -16.86
CA GLN A 75 3.94 -18.84 -17.08
C GLN A 75 3.42 -17.43 -17.35
N VAL A 76 3.69 -16.50 -16.45
CA VAL A 76 3.35 -15.09 -16.64
C VAL A 76 4.29 -14.50 -17.71
N PRO A 77 3.76 -13.95 -18.81
CA PRO A 77 4.61 -13.38 -19.87
C PRO A 77 5.30 -12.10 -19.38
N GLU A 78 6.56 -11.90 -19.76
CA GLU A 78 7.33 -10.69 -19.43
C GLU A 78 6.80 -9.42 -20.12
N VAL A 79 6.19 -9.59 -21.29
CA VAL A 79 5.61 -8.51 -22.09
C VAL A 79 4.11 -8.75 -22.23
N PRO A 80 3.27 -7.69 -22.10
CA PRO A 80 1.85 -7.81 -22.36
C PRO A 80 1.57 -8.42 -23.75
N PRO A 81 0.72 -9.46 -23.86
CA PRO A 81 0.34 -10.00 -25.16
C PRO A 81 -0.27 -8.92 -26.06
N PRO A 82 -0.03 -8.96 -27.39
CA PRO A 82 -0.61 -8.00 -28.30
C PRO A 82 -2.14 -8.10 -28.27
N ILE A 83 -2.80 -6.96 -28.11
CA ILE A 83 -4.26 -6.88 -28.15
C ILE A 83 -4.71 -7.19 -29.60
N PRO A 84 -5.56 -8.20 -29.82
CA PRO A 84 -6.05 -8.52 -31.15
C PRO A 84 -6.90 -7.38 -31.71
N LYS A 85 -6.97 -7.27 -33.05
CA LYS A 85 -7.92 -6.36 -33.69
C LYS A 85 -9.34 -6.75 -33.30
N GLU A 86 -10.20 -5.73 -33.21
CA GLU A 86 -11.62 -5.96 -32.95
C GLU A 86 -12.22 -6.93 -33.99
N PRO A 87 -13.16 -7.80 -33.56
CA PRO A 87 -13.88 -8.66 -34.49
C PRO A 87 -14.59 -7.85 -35.59
N SER A 88 -14.74 -8.45 -36.77
CA SER A 88 -15.43 -7.80 -37.90
C SER A 88 -16.93 -7.60 -37.69
N ASN A 89 -17.53 -8.32 -36.74
CA ASN A 89 -18.94 -8.23 -36.36
C ASN A 89 -19.10 -8.56 -34.87
N TYR A 90 -20.29 -8.28 -34.33
CA TYR A 90 -20.66 -8.56 -32.94
C TYR A 90 -21.79 -9.60 -32.86
N ASP A 91 -21.81 -10.56 -33.80
CA ASP A 91 -22.78 -11.65 -33.80
C ASP A 91 -22.32 -12.72 -32.81
N PHE A 92 -22.59 -12.49 -31.52
CA PHE A 92 -22.16 -13.38 -30.44
C PHE A 92 -22.85 -14.74 -30.51
N VAL A 93 -22.09 -15.82 -30.27
CA VAL A 93 -22.60 -17.20 -30.25
C VAL A 93 -23.53 -17.45 -29.05
N TYR A 94 -23.38 -16.68 -27.97
CA TYR A 94 -24.14 -16.83 -26.73
C TYR A 94 -25.01 -15.60 -26.49
N ASP A 95 -26.27 -15.86 -26.11
CA ASP A 95 -27.19 -14.83 -25.66
C ASP A 95 -27.17 -14.75 -24.13
N TYR A 96 -26.60 -13.67 -23.60
CA TYR A 96 -26.53 -13.43 -22.16
C TYR A 96 -27.88 -13.00 -21.54
N THR A 97 -28.91 -12.71 -22.35
CA THR A 97 -30.24 -12.32 -21.84
C THR A 97 -31.02 -13.49 -21.20
N GLN A 98 -30.66 -14.73 -21.51
CA GLN A 98 -31.32 -15.95 -20.99
C GLN A 98 -30.98 -16.27 -19.52
N HIS A 99 -29.89 -15.71 -18.97
CA HIS A 99 -29.43 -16.01 -17.60
C HIS A 99 -30.22 -15.30 -16.49
N THR A 100 -31.08 -14.33 -16.83
CA THR A 100 -31.80 -13.51 -15.84
C THR A 100 -33.14 -14.12 -15.36
N GLN A 101 -33.57 -15.27 -15.89
CA GLN A 101 -34.91 -15.83 -15.60
C GLN A 101 -34.95 -17.05 -14.66
N GLN A 102 -33.82 -17.53 -14.12
CA GLN A 102 -33.80 -18.74 -13.25
C GLN A 102 -33.46 -18.50 -11.76
N GLN A 103 -33.56 -17.26 -11.26
CA GLN A 103 -33.29 -16.94 -9.84
C GLN A 103 -34.49 -16.35 -9.05
N THR A 104 -35.73 -16.61 -9.48
CA THR A 104 -36.94 -16.35 -8.66
C THR A 104 -37.66 -17.63 -8.30
#